data_AF-A0A3F2UYD9-F1
#
_entry.id   AF-A0A3F2UYD9-F1
#
_cell.length_a   1.000
_cell.length_b   1.000
_cell.length_c   1.000
_cell.angle_alpha   90.00
_cell.angle_beta   90.00
_cell.angle_gamma   90.00
#
_symmetry.space_group_name_H-M   'P 1'
#
loop_
_entity.id
_entity.type
_entity.pdbx_description
1 polymer ?
#
loop_
_entity_poly.entity_id
_entity_poly.type
_entity_poly.pdbx_seq_one_letter_code
_entity_poly.pdbx_strand_id
1 'polypeptide(L)'
;MMFARVIAHNRLRHWGKLGIAVQAYQKRAPAIIQWLSDLSKTLHCQIPLRLVKGAYWDTEIKQAQQLGLEEYPVFTQKEHTDLSYLYCAQLLLSGRHFLFPQFATHNAHTVASVLTMAQQNKFQNYEFQRLHGMGETLYDHLFETVEGVRCRIYSPVGQFSELLPYLVRRLLENGANTSFVRQIQLNQSEGSWLIEEPSASISAMNQLRNPRIPLPRRIFYPERKNSRGLNLGAITTLQSLSRTMTKQLQQEQRKQEHPDPKDKPIFNPATPNEVVGTYRVANRHECLQAFDDSSSLTLLKKVLLAPAFSSSVRVNSMRLRGSASGKPRLRFFFEVVVLLDSGSCSSRSSKATSISTSSNRAIWNGSFSLLAANLRSIASRNCYSRSLIRRC
;
A
#
# COMPACT_ATOMS: atom_id res chain seq x y z
N MET A 1 -8.41 14.27 4.70
CA MET A 1 -9.38 14.78 5.68
C MET A 1 -8.75 15.66 6.76
N MET A 2 -7.78 15.17 7.54
CA MET A 2 -7.12 16.01 8.58
C MET A 2 -6.53 17.30 8.02
N PHE A 3 -5.77 17.22 6.93
CA PHE A 3 -5.20 18.39 6.25
C PHE A 3 -6.26 19.45 5.93
N ALA A 4 -7.38 19.06 5.32
CA ALA A 4 -8.48 19.97 4.98
C ALA A 4 -9.09 20.67 6.21
N ARG A 5 -9.25 19.94 7.32
CA ARG A 5 -9.74 20.53 8.58
C ARG A 5 -8.76 21.54 9.16
N VAL A 6 -7.46 21.22 9.13
CA VAL A 6 -6.41 22.08 9.68
C VAL A 6 -6.29 23.35 8.83
N ILE A 7 -6.18 23.23 7.51
CA ILE A 7 -6.01 24.40 6.64
C ILE A 7 -7.24 25.32 6.61
N ALA A 8 -8.44 24.78 6.81
CA ALA A 8 -9.67 25.56 6.93
C ALA A 8 -9.87 26.21 8.32
N HIS A 9 -9.03 25.89 9.30
CA HIS A 9 -9.18 26.41 10.66
C HIS A 9 -8.89 27.91 10.72
N ASN A 10 -9.77 28.70 11.36
CA ASN A 10 -9.69 30.17 11.38
C ASN A 10 -8.31 30.72 11.80
N ARG A 11 -7.64 30.07 12.77
CA ARG A 11 -6.29 30.46 13.22
C ARG A 11 -5.20 30.38 12.13
N LEU A 12 -5.43 29.64 11.05
CA LEU A 12 -4.45 29.39 9.99
C LEU A 12 -4.80 30.08 8.66
N ARG A 13 -5.94 30.78 8.59
CA ARG A 13 -6.49 31.35 7.34
C ARG A 13 -5.52 32.26 6.58
N HIS A 14 -4.61 32.94 7.28
CA HIS A 14 -3.63 33.85 6.68
C HIS A 14 -2.19 33.33 6.70
N TRP A 15 -1.96 32.10 7.17
CA TRP A 15 -0.59 31.60 7.29
C TRP A 15 0.05 31.26 5.93
N GLY A 16 -0.72 30.70 5.00
CA GLY A 16 -0.30 30.46 3.60
C GLY A 16 0.87 29.49 3.39
N LYS A 17 1.38 28.84 4.45
CA LYS A 17 2.60 28.01 4.42
C LYS A 17 2.37 26.54 4.81
N LEU A 18 1.13 26.15 5.07
CA LEU A 18 0.80 24.76 5.40
C LEU A 18 0.86 23.88 4.15
N GLY A 19 1.95 23.11 4.03
CA GLY A 19 2.19 22.24 2.88
C GLY A 19 1.76 20.79 3.09
N ILE A 20 1.60 20.06 1.98
CA ILE A 20 1.37 18.62 1.96
C ILE A 20 2.20 17.93 0.89
N ALA A 21 2.65 16.70 1.17
CA ALA A 21 3.32 15.86 0.19
C ALA A 21 2.32 14.98 -0.57
N VAL A 22 2.49 14.87 -1.89
CA VAL A 22 1.76 13.95 -2.76
C VAL A 22 2.76 13.02 -3.43
N GLN A 23 2.44 11.73 -3.45
CA GLN A 23 3.34 10.67 -3.91
C GLN A 23 2.88 10.17 -5.29
N ALA A 24 3.64 10.51 -6.33
CA ALA A 24 3.31 10.21 -7.73
C ALA A 24 3.29 8.71 -8.06
N TYR A 25 3.94 7.86 -7.25
CA TYR A 25 3.86 6.41 -7.41
C TYR A 25 2.47 5.82 -7.09
N GLN A 26 1.56 6.60 -6.47
CA GLN A 26 0.19 6.17 -6.17
C GLN A 26 -0.70 6.50 -7.36
N LYS A 27 -1.57 5.55 -7.73
CA LYS A 27 -2.51 5.72 -8.85
C LYS A 27 -3.52 6.86 -8.63
N ARG A 28 -3.71 7.28 -7.38
CA ARG A 28 -4.60 8.37 -6.98
C ARG A 28 -3.97 9.76 -7.02
N ALA A 29 -2.66 9.89 -7.27
CA ALA A 29 -1.95 11.16 -7.16
C ALA A 29 -2.57 12.29 -7.99
N PRO A 30 -2.96 12.09 -9.28
CA PRO A 30 -3.61 13.13 -10.06
C PRO A 30 -4.93 13.62 -9.44
N ALA A 31 -5.77 12.70 -8.98
CA ALA A 31 -7.04 13.02 -8.33
C ALA A 31 -6.85 13.79 -7.01
N ILE A 32 -5.79 13.48 -6.25
CA ILE A 32 -5.44 14.22 -5.03
C ILE A 32 -4.97 15.64 -5.35
N ILE A 33 -4.17 15.84 -6.40
CA ILE A 33 -3.74 17.18 -6.84
C ILE A 33 -4.96 18.02 -7.25
N GLN A 34 -5.87 17.43 -8.02
CA GLN A 34 -7.10 18.12 -8.42
C GLN A 34 -7.94 18.50 -7.19
N TRP A 35 -8.16 17.57 -6.26
CA TRP A 35 -8.88 17.84 -5.02
C TRP A 35 -8.22 18.94 -4.16
N LEU A 36 -6.89 18.98 -4.08
CA LEU A 36 -6.15 20.03 -3.38
C LEU A 36 -6.28 21.38 -4.08
N SER A 37 -6.27 21.41 -5.41
CA SER A 37 -6.51 22.63 -6.20
C SER A 37 -7.91 23.20 -5.91
N ASP A 38 -8.93 22.35 -5.89
CA ASP A 38 -10.31 22.79 -5.61
C ASP A 38 -10.50 23.22 -4.15
N LEU A 39 -9.83 22.55 -3.21
CA LEU A 39 -9.78 22.97 -1.81
C LEU A 39 -9.12 24.36 -1.65
N SER A 40 -7.98 24.57 -2.32
CA SER A 40 -7.27 25.85 -2.32
C SER A 40 -8.15 26.99 -2.86
N LYS A 41 -8.85 26.76 -3.98
CA LYS A 41 -9.82 27.71 -4.54
C LYS A 41 -10.92 28.07 -3.54
N THR A 42 -11.52 27.05 -2.91
CA THR A 42 -12.61 27.22 -1.96
C THR A 42 -12.19 28.03 -0.73
N LEU A 43 -10.95 27.84 -0.27
CA LEU A 43 -10.42 28.53 0.91
C LEU A 43 -9.72 29.86 0.57
N HIS A 44 -9.59 30.19 -0.71
CA HIS A 44 -8.84 31.35 -1.20
C HIS A 44 -7.41 31.45 -0.62
N CYS A 45 -6.72 30.31 -0.53
CA CYS A 45 -5.36 30.23 0.01
C CYS A 45 -4.44 29.41 -0.87
N GLN A 46 -3.18 29.82 -1.02
CA GLN A 46 -2.19 29.03 -1.73
C GLN A 46 -1.71 27.84 -0.88
N ILE A 47 -1.63 26.65 -1.47
CA ILE A 47 -1.17 25.44 -0.78
C ILE A 47 0.19 24.99 -1.33
N PRO A 48 1.27 25.01 -0.53
CA PRO A 48 2.53 24.35 -0.87
C PRO A 48 2.34 22.84 -1.07
N LEU A 49 2.67 22.33 -2.24
CA LEU A 49 2.51 20.92 -2.58
C LEU A 49 3.86 20.32 -2.95
N ARG A 50 4.38 19.47 -2.07
CA ARG A 50 5.60 18.70 -2.32
C ARG A 50 5.27 17.47 -3.16
N LEU A 51 5.67 17.48 -4.43
CA LEU A 51 5.55 16.33 -5.30
C LEU A 51 6.81 15.45 -5.18
N VAL A 52 6.61 14.21 -4.71
CA VAL A 52 7.65 13.17 -4.61
C VAL A 52 7.23 11.95 -5.43
N LYS A 53 8.17 11.07 -5.78
CA LYS A 53 7.81 9.75 -6.33
C LYS A 53 7.10 8.90 -5.27
N GLY A 54 7.80 8.57 -4.19
CA GLY A 54 7.30 7.77 -3.08
C GLY A 54 8.42 6.94 -2.46
N ALA A 55 8.27 6.53 -1.21
CA ALA A 55 9.36 5.89 -0.46
C ALA A 55 8.91 4.67 0.37
N TYR A 56 7.74 4.12 0.08
CA TYR A 56 7.17 2.94 0.79
C TYR A 56 6.74 1.84 -0.19
N TRP A 57 7.32 1.79 -1.40
CA TRP A 57 6.82 0.95 -2.48
C TRP A 57 6.74 -0.53 -2.09
N ASP A 58 7.82 -1.11 -1.55
CA ASP A 58 7.85 -2.52 -1.14
C ASP A 58 6.82 -2.83 -0.03
N THR A 59 6.60 -1.88 0.87
CA THR A 59 5.61 -2.01 1.94
C THR A 59 4.19 -2.05 1.37
N GLU A 60 3.88 -1.18 0.41
CA GLU A 60 2.56 -1.15 -0.24
C GLU A 60 2.30 -2.44 -1.05
N ILE A 61 3.31 -2.97 -1.75
CA ILE A 61 3.23 -4.26 -2.44
C ILE A 61 2.94 -5.39 -1.44
N LYS A 62 3.77 -5.50 -0.39
CA LYS A 62 3.62 -6.53 0.65
C LYS A 62 2.26 -6.44 1.34
N GLN A 63 1.83 -5.25 1.75
CA GLN A 63 0.55 -5.07 2.44
C GLN A 63 -0.63 -5.42 1.54
N ALA A 64 -0.63 -5.00 0.27
CA ALA A 64 -1.69 -5.36 -0.66
C ALA A 64 -1.79 -6.88 -0.87
N GLN A 65 -0.65 -7.58 -0.94
CA GLN A 65 -0.58 -9.04 -1.02
C GLN A 65 -1.10 -9.71 0.26
N GLN A 66 -0.63 -9.30 1.43
CA GLN A 66 -1.04 -9.85 2.73
C GLN A 66 -2.53 -9.63 3.00
N LEU A 67 -3.05 -8.47 2.60
CA LEU A 67 -4.47 -8.16 2.73
C LEU A 67 -5.32 -8.83 1.65
N GLY A 68 -4.74 -9.47 0.63
CA GLY A 68 -5.48 -10.10 -0.47
C GLY A 68 -6.30 -9.11 -1.30
N LEU A 69 -5.82 -7.86 -1.44
CA LEU A 69 -6.56 -6.81 -2.16
C LEU A 69 -6.75 -7.14 -3.64
N GLU A 70 -7.68 -6.45 -4.28
CA GLU A 70 -7.90 -6.65 -5.72
C GLU A 70 -6.72 -6.14 -6.56
N GLU A 71 -6.13 -5.01 -6.15
CA GLU A 71 -5.01 -4.41 -6.84
C GLU A 71 -4.04 -3.68 -5.90
N TYR A 72 -2.85 -3.36 -6.42
CA TYR A 72 -1.88 -2.46 -5.80
C TYR A 72 -2.34 -0.99 -5.85
N PRO A 73 -2.19 -0.22 -4.75
CA PRO A 73 -2.46 1.22 -4.76
C PRO A 73 -1.37 2.04 -5.47
N VAL A 74 -0.21 1.42 -5.71
CA VAL A 74 0.97 1.99 -6.38
C VAL A 74 1.19 1.36 -7.75
N PHE A 75 1.93 2.03 -8.62
CA PHE A 75 2.43 1.44 -9.86
C PHE A 75 3.48 0.37 -9.55
N THR A 76 3.54 -0.69 -10.37
CA THR A 76 4.46 -1.83 -10.17
C THR A 76 5.70 -1.80 -11.06
N GLN A 77 5.78 -0.84 -11.98
CA GLN A 77 6.99 -0.54 -12.76
C GLN A 77 7.41 0.91 -12.48
N LYS A 78 8.72 1.17 -12.58
CA LYS A 78 9.31 2.46 -12.24
C LYS A 78 8.95 3.51 -13.29
N GLU A 79 8.91 3.13 -14.55
CA GLU A 79 8.60 3.97 -15.70
C GLU A 79 7.19 4.58 -15.56
N HIS A 80 6.22 3.81 -15.07
CA HIS A 80 4.88 4.32 -14.75
C HIS A 80 4.88 5.36 -13.63
N THR A 81 5.74 5.19 -12.61
CA THR A 81 5.90 6.19 -11.55
C THR A 81 6.52 7.47 -12.10
N ASP A 82 7.49 7.35 -13.00
CA ASP A 82 8.14 8.50 -13.63
C ASP A 82 7.18 9.26 -14.55
N LEU A 83 6.42 8.55 -15.39
CA LEU A 83 5.37 9.15 -16.21
C LEU A 83 4.29 9.82 -15.35
N SER A 84 3.84 9.15 -14.28
CA SER A 84 2.88 9.71 -13.33
C SER A 84 3.42 10.98 -12.65
N TYR A 85 4.72 11.02 -12.31
CA TYR A 85 5.36 12.22 -11.75
C TYR A 85 5.32 13.37 -12.75
N LEU A 86 5.74 13.13 -14.00
CA LEU A 86 5.74 14.16 -15.05
C LEU A 86 4.32 14.66 -15.36
N TYR A 87 3.34 13.77 -15.42
CA TYR A 87 1.93 14.13 -15.58
C TYR A 87 1.43 14.98 -14.39
N CYS A 88 1.73 14.59 -13.16
CA CYS A 88 1.41 15.38 -11.97
C CYS A 88 2.10 16.75 -11.98
N ALA A 89 3.34 16.83 -12.46
CA ALA A 89 4.07 18.10 -12.58
C ALA A 89 3.42 19.01 -13.63
N GLN A 90 3.02 18.47 -14.78
CA GLN A 90 2.27 19.19 -15.79
C GLN A 90 0.94 19.73 -15.26
N LEU A 91 0.20 18.94 -14.46
CA LEU A 91 -1.03 19.41 -13.79
C LEU A 91 -0.77 20.58 -12.83
N LEU A 92 0.35 20.55 -12.11
CA LEU A 92 0.74 21.62 -11.18
C LEU A 92 1.15 22.90 -11.92
N LEU A 93 1.88 22.77 -13.03
CA LEU A 93 2.41 23.91 -13.80
C LEU A 93 1.38 24.55 -14.75
N SER A 94 0.32 23.80 -15.11
CA SER A 94 -0.82 24.34 -15.87
C SER A 94 -1.88 25.02 -14.98
N GLY A 95 -1.88 24.74 -13.68
CA GLY A 95 -2.82 25.33 -12.73
C GLY A 95 -2.50 26.80 -12.42
N ARG A 96 -3.50 27.68 -12.44
CA ARG A 96 -3.32 29.09 -12.06
C ARG A 96 -3.16 29.26 -10.55
N HIS A 97 -1.93 29.47 -10.07
CA HIS A 97 -1.52 30.01 -8.74
C HIS A 97 -2.12 29.48 -7.42
N PHE A 98 -3.05 28.52 -7.43
CA PHE A 98 -3.68 27.95 -6.24
C PHE A 98 -2.74 27.02 -5.46
N LEU A 99 -1.87 26.31 -6.16
CA LEU A 99 -0.86 25.43 -5.57
C LEU A 99 0.51 26.07 -5.78
N PHE A 100 1.38 25.97 -4.77
CA PHE A 100 2.78 26.30 -4.89
C PHE A 100 3.57 25.00 -5.08
N PRO A 101 4.01 24.66 -6.31
CA PRO A 101 4.63 23.37 -6.60
C PRO A 101 6.05 23.29 -6.02
N GLN A 102 6.34 22.18 -5.34
CA GLN A 102 7.66 21.88 -4.80
C GLN A 102 8.12 20.52 -5.32
N PHE A 103 8.98 20.50 -6.32
CA PHE A 103 9.40 19.29 -7.03
C PHE A 103 10.58 18.61 -6.33
N ALA A 104 10.30 17.57 -5.56
CA ALA A 104 11.31 16.82 -4.84
C ALA A 104 11.80 15.63 -5.68
N THR A 105 13.02 15.72 -6.22
CA THR A 105 13.62 14.67 -7.06
C THR A 105 15.15 14.81 -7.13
N HIS A 106 15.82 13.69 -7.37
CA HIS A 106 17.26 13.61 -7.67
C HIS A 106 17.55 13.09 -9.09
N ASN A 107 16.50 12.92 -9.89
CA ASN A 107 16.61 12.41 -11.26
C ASN A 107 16.74 13.60 -12.22
N ALA A 108 17.88 13.69 -12.91
CA ALA A 108 18.23 14.81 -13.78
C ALA A 108 17.24 14.98 -14.95
N HIS A 109 16.82 13.88 -15.57
CA HIS A 109 15.78 13.91 -16.60
C HIS A 109 14.49 14.55 -16.08
N THR A 110 14.04 14.15 -14.89
CA THR A 110 12.84 14.71 -14.27
C THR A 110 12.99 16.21 -14.01
N VAL A 111 14.16 16.65 -13.54
CA VAL A 111 14.46 18.08 -13.33
C VAL A 111 14.38 18.83 -14.66
N ALA A 112 15.07 18.34 -15.70
CA ALA A 112 15.08 18.95 -17.02
C ALA A 112 13.66 19.04 -17.62
N SER A 113 12.87 17.96 -17.54
CA SER A 113 11.48 17.97 -18.01
C SER A 113 10.63 19.03 -17.29
N VAL A 114 10.77 19.15 -15.97
CA VAL A 114 10.02 20.15 -15.18
C VAL A 114 10.43 21.58 -15.55
N LEU A 115 11.71 21.85 -15.76
CA LEU A 115 12.20 23.15 -16.22
C LEU A 115 11.58 23.51 -17.58
N THR A 116 11.64 22.60 -18.55
CA THR A 116 11.07 22.80 -19.88
C THR A 116 9.56 23.04 -19.80
N MET A 117 8.83 22.24 -19.01
CA MET A 117 7.39 22.44 -18.80
C MET A 117 7.09 23.80 -18.17
N ALA A 118 7.87 24.23 -17.18
CA ALA A 118 7.68 25.51 -16.51
C ALA A 118 7.92 26.68 -17.48
N GLN A 119 8.97 26.61 -18.31
CA GLN A 119 9.26 27.60 -19.35
C GLN A 119 8.12 27.68 -20.39
N GLN A 120 7.67 26.53 -20.90
CA GLN A 120 6.57 26.46 -21.87
C GLN A 120 5.27 27.06 -21.32
N ASN A 121 4.97 26.83 -20.05
CA ASN A 121 3.79 27.40 -19.38
C ASN A 121 4.01 28.82 -18.84
N LYS A 122 5.20 29.42 -19.04
CA LYS A 122 5.61 30.70 -18.45
C LYS A 122 5.39 30.76 -16.93
N PHE A 123 5.58 29.63 -16.25
CA PHE A 123 5.31 29.46 -14.83
C PHE A 123 6.59 29.65 -14.01
N GLN A 124 6.68 30.71 -13.23
CA GLN A 124 7.91 31.06 -12.48
C GLN A 124 7.85 30.71 -10.99
N ASN A 125 6.65 30.54 -10.42
CA ASN A 125 6.50 30.42 -8.97
C ASN A 125 6.49 28.96 -8.47
N TYR A 126 7.64 28.28 -8.59
CA TYR A 126 7.85 26.93 -8.06
C TYR A 126 9.24 26.81 -7.42
N GLU A 127 9.50 25.70 -6.72
CA GLU A 127 10.83 25.34 -6.23
C GLU A 127 11.12 23.85 -6.50
N PHE A 128 12.40 23.51 -6.57
CA PHE A 128 12.87 22.14 -6.43
C PHE A 128 13.16 21.81 -4.96
N GLN A 129 13.28 20.53 -4.66
CA GLN A 129 13.74 20.07 -3.37
C GLN A 129 14.64 18.85 -3.49
N ARG A 130 15.62 18.76 -2.59
CA ARG A 130 16.54 17.63 -2.48
C ARG A 130 16.76 17.22 -1.04
N LEU A 131 17.25 16.00 -0.82
CA LEU A 131 17.75 15.58 0.49
C LEU A 131 19.16 16.14 0.73
N HIS A 132 19.49 16.43 1.99
CA HIS A 132 20.87 16.70 2.40
C HIS A 132 21.75 15.46 2.16
N GLY A 133 22.97 15.65 1.65
CA GLY A 133 23.90 14.57 1.30
C GLY A 133 23.58 13.82 0.00
N MET A 134 22.59 14.28 -0.79
CA MET A 134 22.18 13.64 -2.05
C MET A 134 21.79 14.68 -3.12
N GLY A 135 22.31 14.49 -4.33
CA GLY A 135 22.01 15.33 -5.48
C GLY A 135 22.67 16.71 -5.46
N GLU A 136 23.74 16.90 -4.66
CA GLU A 136 24.46 18.17 -4.57
C GLU A 136 24.98 18.61 -5.94
N THR A 137 25.81 17.78 -6.58
CA THR A 137 26.37 18.05 -7.91
C THR A 137 25.31 18.40 -8.97
N LEU A 138 24.15 17.73 -8.94
CA LEU A 138 23.06 18.01 -9.88
C LEU A 138 22.50 19.42 -9.68
N TYR A 139 22.22 19.81 -8.43
CA TYR A 139 21.60 21.08 -8.14
C TYR A 139 22.60 22.24 -8.16
N ASP A 140 23.87 22.00 -7.81
CA ASP A 140 24.94 22.98 -7.95
C ASP A 140 25.12 23.36 -9.42
N HIS A 141 25.20 22.37 -10.32
CA HIS A 141 25.23 22.61 -11.76
C HIS A 141 23.97 23.33 -12.26
N LEU A 142 22.79 23.00 -11.70
CA LEU A 142 21.55 23.66 -12.07
C LEU A 142 21.55 25.16 -11.68
N PHE A 143 22.12 25.50 -10.52
CA PHE A 143 22.24 26.89 -10.07
C PHE A 143 23.21 27.70 -10.93
N GLU A 144 24.26 27.07 -11.46
CA GLU A 144 25.22 27.72 -12.38
C GLU A 144 24.65 27.95 -13.78
N THR A 145 23.77 27.07 -14.24
CA THR A 145 23.31 27.04 -15.64
C THR A 145 21.93 27.62 -15.88
N VAL A 146 21.09 27.74 -14.85
CA VAL A 146 19.71 28.21 -14.98
C VAL A 146 19.38 29.26 -13.93
N GLU A 147 19.08 30.48 -14.39
CA GLU A 147 18.70 31.59 -13.52
C GLU A 147 17.34 31.36 -12.85
N GLY A 148 17.19 31.88 -11.62
CA GLY A 148 15.91 31.88 -10.90
C GLY A 148 15.50 30.54 -10.29
N VAL A 149 16.30 29.48 -10.45
CA VAL A 149 16.06 28.19 -9.81
C VAL A 149 16.20 28.31 -8.29
N ARG A 150 15.19 27.81 -7.58
CA ARG A 150 15.21 27.68 -6.11
C ARG A 150 15.21 26.20 -5.75
N CYS A 151 16.09 25.76 -4.85
CA CYS A 151 16.04 24.41 -4.29
C CYS A 151 16.07 24.43 -2.77
N ARG A 152 15.11 23.76 -2.13
CA ARG A 152 15.06 23.58 -0.69
C ARG A 152 15.68 22.25 -0.28
N ILE A 153 16.60 22.29 0.65
CA ILE A 153 17.25 21.09 1.20
C ILE A 153 16.40 20.54 2.36
N TYR A 154 16.00 19.28 2.25
CA TYR A 154 15.40 18.52 3.34
C TYR A 154 16.52 17.90 4.19
N SER A 155 16.70 18.47 5.38
CA SER A 155 17.74 18.05 6.33
C SER A 155 17.11 17.26 7.47
N PRO A 156 17.38 15.95 7.60
CA PRO A 156 16.97 15.19 8.77
C PRO A 156 17.76 15.67 10.00
N VAL A 157 17.06 15.95 11.10
CA VAL A 157 17.65 16.41 12.36
C VAL A 157 17.06 15.56 13.48
N GLY A 158 17.92 14.96 14.30
CA GLY A 158 17.52 14.07 15.40
C GLY A 158 18.71 13.35 16.01
N GLN A 159 18.45 12.59 17.08
CA GLN A 159 19.49 11.76 17.69
C GLN A 159 19.82 10.54 16.80
N PHE A 160 21.00 9.95 16.99
CA PHE A 160 21.45 8.83 16.16
C PHE A 160 20.47 7.64 16.15
N SER A 161 19.92 7.28 17.32
CA SER A 161 18.95 6.19 17.47
C SER A 161 17.66 6.43 16.69
N GLU A 162 17.21 7.68 16.61
CA GLU A 162 16.01 8.10 15.88
C GLU A 162 16.25 8.17 14.37
N LEU A 163 17.49 8.50 13.96
CA LEU A 163 17.89 8.59 12.56
C LEU A 163 18.23 7.23 11.95
N LEU A 164 18.50 6.19 12.74
CA LEU A 164 18.88 4.88 12.20
C LEU A 164 17.80 4.24 11.31
N PRO A 165 16.50 4.18 11.70
CA PRO A 165 15.46 3.69 10.80
C PRO A 165 15.31 4.54 9.53
N TYR A 166 15.50 5.86 9.67
CA TYR A 166 15.50 6.79 8.53
C TYR A 166 16.66 6.49 7.58
N LEU A 167 17.86 6.24 8.11
CA LEU A 167 19.06 5.91 7.34
C LEU A 167 18.88 4.60 6.56
N VAL A 168 18.41 3.53 7.22
CA VAL A 168 18.14 2.23 6.56
C VAL A 168 17.21 2.43 5.36
N ARG A 169 16.13 3.19 5.55
CA ARG A 169 15.19 3.47 4.47
C ARG A 169 15.80 4.29 3.33
N ARG A 170 16.64 5.28 3.65
CA ARG A 170 17.36 6.07 2.64
C ARG A 170 18.36 5.24 1.87
N LEU A 171 19.03 4.29 2.52
CA LEU A 171 19.92 3.34 1.86
C LEU A 171 19.13 2.43 0.90
N LEU A 172 17.96 1.94 1.30
CA LEU A 172 17.12 1.11 0.43
C LEU A 172 16.59 1.88 -0.79
N GLU A 173 16.13 3.12 -0.60
CA GLU A 173 15.59 3.94 -1.68
C GLU A 173 16.63 4.30 -2.73
N ASN A 174 17.83 4.71 -2.30
CA ASN A 174 18.89 5.12 -3.22
C ASN A 174 19.74 3.95 -3.73
N GLY A 175 19.79 2.85 -2.98
CA GLY A 175 20.51 1.62 -3.32
C GLY A 175 19.71 0.64 -4.18
N ALA A 176 18.43 0.91 -4.47
CA ALA A 176 17.64 0.08 -5.37
C ALA A 176 18.26 0.06 -6.79
N ASN A 177 18.23 -1.08 -7.47
CA ASN A 177 18.84 -1.23 -8.81
C ASN A 177 18.27 -0.25 -9.85
N THR A 178 17.02 0.15 -9.67
CA THR A 178 16.29 1.11 -10.51
C THR A 178 16.43 2.56 -10.06
N SER A 179 17.16 2.81 -8.97
CA SER A 179 17.48 4.15 -8.50
C SER A 179 18.39 4.85 -9.49
N PHE A 180 18.00 6.06 -9.90
CA PHE A 180 18.80 6.90 -10.79
C PHE A 180 20.22 7.14 -10.25
N VAL A 181 20.35 7.37 -8.94
CA VAL A 181 21.64 7.60 -8.27
C VAL A 181 22.55 6.38 -8.42
N ARG A 182 21.99 5.17 -8.32
CA ARG A 182 22.74 3.92 -8.49
C ARG A 182 23.09 3.64 -9.95
N GLN A 183 22.18 3.96 -10.88
CA GLN A 183 22.43 3.77 -12.31
C GLN A 183 23.57 4.66 -12.82
N ILE A 184 23.70 5.90 -12.33
CA ILE A 184 24.88 6.75 -12.63
C ILE A 184 26.19 6.07 -12.21
N GLN A 185 26.22 5.45 -11.02
CA GLN A 185 27.43 4.80 -10.52
C GLN A 185 27.82 3.56 -11.34
N LEU A 186 26.84 2.83 -11.86
CA LEU A 186 27.04 1.59 -12.61
C LEU A 186 27.29 1.80 -14.10
N ASN A 187 26.60 2.76 -14.72
CA ASN A 187 26.61 2.98 -16.17
C ASN A 187 27.38 4.26 -16.50
N GLN A 188 28.65 4.31 -16.11
CA GLN A 188 29.50 5.51 -16.28
C GLN A 188 29.83 5.80 -17.75
N SER A 189 29.68 4.81 -18.64
CA SER A 189 30.22 4.84 -20.00
C SER A 189 29.20 5.22 -21.09
N GLU A 190 27.89 5.16 -20.83
CA GLU A 190 26.88 5.55 -21.83
C GLU A 190 25.81 6.43 -21.18
N GLY A 191 25.66 7.66 -21.66
CA GLY A 191 24.68 8.63 -21.12
C GLY A 191 23.30 8.56 -21.77
N SER A 192 23.12 7.75 -22.81
CA SER A 192 21.87 7.64 -23.59
C SER A 192 20.68 7.18 -22.75
N TRP A 193 20.88 6.27 -21.80
CA TRP A 193 19.81 5.82 -20.91
C TRP A 193 19.29 6.92 -19.96
N LEU A 194 20.08 7.98 -19.71
CA LEU A 194 19.67 9.11 -18.86
C LEU A 194 18.59 9.96 -19.53
N ILE A 195 18.57 10.00 -20.86
CA ILE A 195 17.68 10.85 -21.67
C ILE A 195 16.47 10.08 -22.21
N GLU A 196 16.33 8.80 -21.87
CA GLU A 196 15.17 8.01 -22.29
C GLU A 196 13.87 8.56 -21.68
N GLU A 197 12.93 8.90 -22.56
CA GLU A 197 11.63 9.38 -22.16
C GLU A 197 10.78 8.22 -21.60
N PRO A 198 10.23 8.33 -20.38
CA PRO A 198 9.42 7.25 -19.80
C PRO A 198 8.24 6.81 -20.67
N SER A 199 7.64 7.71 -21.45
CA SER A 199 6.49 7.39 -22.31
C SER A 199 6.89 6.50 -23.50
N ALA A 200 8.08 6.73 -24.08
CA ALA A 200 8.63 5.90 -25.14
C ALA A 200 8.95 4.50 -24.61
N SER A 201 9.58 4.41 -23.44
CA SER A 201 9.85 3.12 -22.77
C SER A 201 8.56 2.35 -22.50
N ILE A 202 7.50 3.02 -22.03
CA ILE A 202 6.19 2.40 -21.78
C ILE A 202 5.51 1.94 -23.07
N SER A 203 5.58 2.75 -24.13
CA SER A 203 4.97 2.43 -25.43
C SER A 203 5.61 1.22 -26.10
N ALA A 204 6.91 0.98 -25.84
CA ALA A 204 7.62 -0.20 -26.29
C ALA A 204 7.36 -1.46 -25.45
N MET A 205 6.67 -1.36 -24.30
CA MET A 205 6.39 -2.52 -23.45
C MET A 205 5.28 -3.39 -24.02
N ASN A 206 5.55 -4.69 -24.15
CA ASN A 206 4.52 -5.69 -24.47
C ASN A 206 3.46 -5.82 -23.36
N GLN A 207 3.82 -5.50 -22.12
CA GLN A 207 2.92 -5.58 -20.96
C GLN A 207 3.15 -4.41 -19.99
N LEU A 208 2.09 -3.66 -19.71
CA LEU A 208 2.12 -2.54 -18.76
C LEU A 208 2.23 -3.00 -17.31
N ARG A 209 1.84 -4.23 -16.97
CA ARG A 209 1.99 -4.75 -15.62
C ARG A 209 3.35 -5.43 -15.48
N ASN A 210 4.02 -5.21 -14.35
CA ASN A 210 5.23 -5.95 -14.02
C ASN A 210 4.94 -7.46 -13.92
N PRO A 211 5.48 -8.31 -14.82
CA PRO A 211 5.19 -9.74 -14.83
C PRO A 211 5.79 -10.48 -13.62
N ARG A 212 6.81 -9.90 -12.98
CA ARG A 212 7.47 -10.48 -11.79
C ARG A 212 6.71 -10.22 -10.49
N ILE A 213 5.66 -9.40 -10.52
CA ILE A 213 4.86 -9.05 -9.35
C ILE A 213 3.43 -9.56 -9.57
N PRO A 214 3.12 -10.79 -9.12
CA PRO A 214 1.78 -11.35 -9.28
C PRO A 214 0.75 -10.50 -8.54
N LEU A 215 -0.50 -10.48 -9.00
CA LEU A 215 -1.60 -9.84 -8.26
C LEU A 215 -1.76 -10.48 -6.88
N PRO A 216 -2.27 -9.76 -5.86
CA PRO A 216 -2.52 -10.35 -4.53
C PRO A 216 -3.39 -11.61 -4.58
N ARG A 217 -4.39 -11.64 -5.48
CA ARG A 217 -5.24 -12.82 -5.71
C ARG A 217 -4.53 -14.01 -6.36
N ARG A 218 -3.34 -13.77 -6.92
CA ARG A 218 -2.58 -14.72 -7.74
C ARG A 218 -1.23 -15.11 -7.15
N ILE A 219 -0.91 -14.71 -5.91
CA ILE A 219 0.40 -15.00 -5.29
C ILE A 219 0.70 -16.49 -5.11
N PHE A 220 -0.33 -17.35 -5.09
CA PHE A 220 -0.22 -18.80 -4.96
C PHE A 220 -0.57 -19.56 -6.25
N TYR A 221 -0.56 -18.89 -7.40
CA TYR A 221 -0.76 -19.59 -8.67
C TYR A 221 0.55 -20.25 -9.13
N PRO A 222 0.47 -21.41 -9.80
CA PRO A 222 -0.75 -22.09 -10.28
C PRO A 222 -1.44 -22.98 -9.25
N GLU A 223 -0.90 -23.13 -8.04
CA GLU A 223 -1.36 -24.12 -7.05
C GLU A 223 -2.81 -23.83 -6.58
N ARG A 224 -3.10 -22.57 -6.25
CA ARG A 224 -4.43 -22.11 -5.83
C ARG A 224 -4.63 -20.61 -6.00
N LYS A 225 -5.89 -20.20 -5.95
CA LYS A 225 -6.27 -18.78 -5.87
C LYS A 225 -6.18 -18.30 -4.42
N ASN A 226 -5.65 -17.11 -4.20
CA ASN A 226 -5.64 -16.51 -2.86
C ASN A 226 -7.04 -16.00 -2.47
N SER A 227 -7.33 -15.99 -1.17
CA SER A 227 -8.52 -15.37 -0.59
C SER A 227 -8.60 -13.86 -0.92
N ARG A 228 -9.82 -13.29 -0.87
CA ARG A 228 -10.06 -11.89 -1.23
C ARG A 228 -10.20 -11.04 0.02
N GLY A 229 -9.38 -10.01 0.10
CA GLY A 229 -9.35 -8.92 1.05
C GLY A 229 -10.49 -7.92 0.96
N LEU A 230 -10.56 -7.05 1.98
CA LEU A 230 -11.28 -5.78 1.94
C LEU A 230 -10.34 -4.66 2.37
N ASN A 231 -10.28 -3.59 1.57
CA ASN A 231 -9.57 -2.38 1.96
C ASN A 231 -10.44 -1.55 2.91
N LEU A 232 -10.27 -1.76 4.21
CA LEU A 232 -11.00 -1.01 5.25
C LEU A 232 -10.55 0.45 5.36
N GLY A 233 -9.43 0.85 4.74
CA GLY A 233 -9.04 2.25 4.62
C GLY A 233 -9.84 3.03 3.56
N ALA A 234 -10.54 2.34 2.67
CA ALA A 234 -11.40 2.96 1.67
C ALA A 234 -12.82 3.16 2.20
N ILE A 235 -13.28 4.41 2.22
CA ILE A 235 -14.61 4.76 2.74
C ILE A 235 -15.75 4.08 1.98
N THR A 236 -15.61 3.92 0.66
CA THR A 236 -16.59 3.24 -0.19
C THR A 236 -16.74 1.77 0.18
N THR A 237 -15.62 1.09 0.45
CA THR A 237 -15.61 -0.29 0.96
C THR A 237 -16.28 -0.37 2.32
N LEU A 238 -15.97 0.54 3.24
CA LEU A 238 -16.61 0.57 4.56
C LEU A 238 -18.11 0.80 4.50
N GLN A 239 -18.57 1.74 3.66
CA GLN A 239 -19.99 2.03 3.46
C GLN A 239 -20.73 0.84 2.84
N SER A 240 -20.15 0.22 1.81
CA SER A 240 -20.70 -0.99 1.19
C SER A 240 -20.77 -2.16 2.19
N LEU A 241 -19.70 -2.37 2.96
CA LEU A 241 -19.66 -3.37 4.01
C LEU A 241 -20.74 -3.11 5.07
N SER A 242 -20.86 -1.87 5.54
CA SER A 242 -21.87 -1.49 6.53
C SER A 242 -23.28 -1.74 6.02
N ARG A 243 -23.61 -1.32 4.78
CA ARG A 243 -24.93 -1.54 4.17
C ARG A 243 -25.24 -3.03 4.08
N THR A 244 -24.28 -3.83 3.61
CA THR A 244 -24.49 -5.27 3.44
C THR A 244 -24.66 -5.97 4.79
N MET A 245 -23.84 -5.61 5.77
CA MET A 245 -23.96 -6.11 7.15
C MET A 245 -25.30 -5.72 7.80
N THR A 246 -25.83 -4.53 7.54
CA THR A 246 -27.15 -4.10 8.06
C THR A 246 -28.29 -4.88 7.42
N LYS A 247 -28.31 -4.99 6.09
CA LYS A 247 -29.34 -5.76 5.38
C LYS A 247 -29.41 -7.20 5.88
N GLN A 248 -28.26 -7.81 6.09
CA GLN A 248 -28.20 -9.19 6.53
C GLN A 248 -28.68 -9.38 7.97
N LEU A 249 -28.36 -8.45 8.89
CA LEU A 249 -28.91 -8.52 10.25
C LEU A 249 -30.43 -8.44 10.22
N GLN A 250 -30.98 -7.50 9.44
CA GLN A 250 -32.43 -7.35 9.31
C GLN A 250 -33.10 -8.62 8.76
N GLN A 251 -32.44 -9.30 7.82
CA GLN A 251 -32.95 -10.56 7.27
C GLN A 251 -32.96 -11.68 8.33
N GLU A 252 -31.91 -11.78 9.16
CA GLU A 252 -31.85 -12.78 10.23
C GLU A 252 -32.82 -12.46 11.38
N GLN A 253 -33.02 -11.18 11.69
CA GLN A 253 -34.03 -10.74 12.66
C GLN A 253 -35.45 -11.07 12.19
N ARG A 254 -35.78 -10.85 10.91
CA ARG A 254 -37.08 -11.24 10.33
C ARG A 254 -37.34 -12.75 10.41
N LYS A 255 -36.32 -13.59 10.23
CA LYS A 255 -36.48 -15.04 10.42
C LYS A 255 -36.82 -15.42 11.86
N GLN A 256 -36.46 -14.59 12.83
CA GLN A 256 -36.72 -14.80 14.25
C GLN A 256 -38.08 -14.30 14.71
N GLU A 257 -38.85 -13.59 13.88
CA GLU A 257 -40.22 -13.17 14.21
C GLU A 257 -41.19 -14.36 14.29
N HIS A 258 -40.81 -15.52 13.74
CA HIS A 258 -41.53 -16.80 13.88
C HIS A 258 -40.61 -17.91 14.42
N PRO A 259 -40.22 -17.86 15.70
CA PRO A 259 -39.30 -18.84 16.26
C PRO A 259 -40.00 -20.20 16.46
N ASP A 260 -39.32 -21.30 16.11
CA ASP A 260 -39.75 -22.63 16.55
C ASP A 260 -39.60 -22.67 18.09
N PRO A 261 -40.65 -23.04 18.85
CA PRO A 261 -40.58 -23.12 20.30
C PRO A 261 -39.50 -24.08 20.84
N LYS A 262 -38.93 -24.97 20.00
CA LYS A 262 -37.82 -25.86 20.36
C LYS A 262 -36.43 -25.23 20.20
N ASP A 263 -36.34 -24.05 19.59
CA ASP A 263 -35.07 -23.38 19.33
C ASP A 263 -34.61 -22.52 20.51
N LYS A 264 -33.30 -22.50 20.76
CA LYS A 264 -32.66 -21.69 21.79
C LYS A 264 -32.07 -20.40 21.19
N PRO A 265 -32.18 -19.24 21.85
CA PRO A 265 -31.62 -17.98 21.34
C PRO A 265 -30.08 -17.94 21.44
N ILE A 266 -29.47 -17.25 20.49
CA ILE A 266 -28.05 -16.85 20.48
C ILE A 266 -28.00 -15.35 20.74
N PHE A 267 -27.40 -14.95 21.85
CA PHE A 267 -27.26 -13.55 22.23
C PHE A 267 -25.97 -12.93 21.70
N ASN A 268 -26.02 -11.64 21.39
CA ASN A 268 -24.84 -10.86 21.05
C ASN A 268 -24.00 -10.63 22.32
N PRO A 269 -22.73 -11.08 22.40
CA PRO A 269 -21.93 -10.89 23.62
C PRO A 269 -21.54 -9.42 23.83
N ALA A 270 -21.61 -8.57 22.79
CA ALA A 270 -21.38 -7.13 22.94
C ALA A 270 -22.62 -6.37 23.44
N THR A 271 -23.81 -6.94 23.22
CA THR A 271 -25.12 -6.38 23.58
C THR A 271 -26.01 -7.54 24.04
N PRO A 272 -25.89 -8.00 25.31
CA PRO A 272 -26.48 -9.26 25.76
C PRO A 272 -28.00 -9.39 25.61
N ASN A 273 -28.71 -8.26 25.46
CA ASN A 273 -30.16 -8.23 25.24
C ASN A 273 -30.55 -8.35 23.75
N GLU A 274 -29.59 -8.36 22.83
CA GLU A 274 -29.83 -8.50 21.40
C GLU A 274 -29.72 -9.98 20.98
N VAL A 275 -30.83 -10.55 20.50
CA VAL A 275 -30.85 -11.89 19.90
C VAL A 275 -30.36 -11.78 18.45
N VAL A 276 -29.35 -12.58 18.10
CA VAL A 276 -28.68 -12.58 16.78
C VAL A 276 -29.16 -13.75 15.92
N GLY A 277 -29.58 -14.84 16.56
CA GLY A 277 -29.96 -16.10 15.92
C GLY A 277 -30.70 -17.00 16.89
N THR A 278 -31.21 -18.12 16.39
CA THR A 278 -31.64 -19.25 17.21
C THR A 278 -30.95 -20.53 16.73
N TYR A 279 -30.86 -21.55 17.58
CA TYR A 279 -30.34 -22.86 17.22
C TYR A 279 -31.12 -23.98 17.91
N ARG A 280 -31.30 -25.09 17.21
CA ARG A 280 -31.85 -26.32 17.78
C ARG A 280 -30.73 -27.23 18.24
N VAL A 281 -30.83 -27.76 19.45
CA VAL A 281 -29.92 -28.81 19.91
C VAL A 281 -30.39 -30.13 19.30
N ALA A 282 -29.53 -30.77 18.50
CA ALA A 282 -29.81 -32.09 17.93
C ALA A 282 -29.90 -33.14 19.05
N ASN A 283 -30.88 -34.03 18.95
CA ASN A 283 -31.03 -35.13 19.90
C ASN A 283 -30.16 -36.34 19.52
N ARG A 284 -30.02 -37.31 20.43
CA ARG A 284 -29.17 -38.49 20.22
C ARG A 284 -29.55 -39.29 18.97
N HIS A 285 -30.85 -39.44 18.68
CA HIS A 285 -31.33 -40.17 17.52
C HIS A 285 -30.95 -39.46 16.21
N GLU A 286 -31.12 -38.14 16.15
CA GLU A 286 -30.73 -37.31 15.00
C GLU A 286 -29.21 -37.36 14.74
N CYS A 287 -28.41 -37.40 15.81
CA CYS A 287 -26.96 -37.55 15.68
C CYS A 287 -26.57 -38.93 15.12
N LEU A 288 -27.22 -40.01 15.57
CA LEU A 288 -26.98 -41.37 15.07
C LEU A 288 -27.41 -41.48 13.60
N GLN A 289 -28.60 -40.96 13.27
CA GLN A 289 -29.08 -40.92 11.89
C GLN A 289 -28.13 -40.14 10.98
N ALA A 290 -27.63 -38.97 11.41
CA ALA A 290 -26.65 -38.21 10.64
C ALA A 290 -25.33 -38.97 10.44
N PHE A 291 -24.91 -39.79 11.41
CA PHE A 291 -23.74 -40.65 11.29
C PHE A 291 -23.97 -41.77 10.25
N ASP A 292 -25.13 -42.42 10.30
CA ASP A 292 -25.52 -43.49 9.36
C ASP A 292 -25.67 -42.96 7.92
N ASP A 293 -26.31 -41.80 7.77
CA ASP A 293 -26.45 -41.08 6.51
C ASP A 293 -25.07 -40.71 5.93
N SER A 294 -24.18 -40.20 6.79
CA SER A 294 -22.81 -39.85 6.38
C SER A 294 -22.02 -41.07 5.93
N SER A 295 -22.20 -42.20 6.60
CA SER A 295 -21.55 -43.48 6.30
C SER A 295 -22.00 -44.02 4.95
N SER A 296 -23.30 -43.93 4.66
CA SER A 296 -23.90 -44.31 3.38
C SER A 296 -23.46 -43.40 2.23
N LEU A 297 -23.29 -42.10 2.49
CA LEU A 297 -22.76 -41.12 1.54
C LEU A 297 -21.26 -41.27 1.26
N THR A 298 -20.48 -41.96 2.10
CA THR A 298 -19.04 -42.19 1.89
C THR A 298 -18.78 -43.05 0.65
N LEU A 299 -19.72 -43.93 0.28
CA LEU A 299 -19.65 -44.74 -0.94
C LEU A 299 -19.91 -43.89 -2.20
N LEU A 300 -20.85 -42.95 -2.15
CA LEU A 300 -21.19 -42.04 -3.26
C LEU A 300 -20.19 -40.87 -3.42
N LYS A 301 -19.64 -40.33 -2.33
CA LYS A 301 -18.64 -39.25 -2.37
C LYS A 301 -17.26 -39.71 -2.85
N LYS A 302 -16.94 -41.01 -2.77
CA LYS A 302 -15.74 -41.57 -3.43
C LYS A 302 -15.83 -41.49 -4.97
N VAL A 303 -17.03 -41.38 -5.53
CA VAL A 303 -17.28 -41.34 -6.98
C VAL A 303 -17.40 -39.92 -7.53
N LEU A 304 -17.80 -38.95 -6.70
CA LEU A 304 -17.98 -37.54 -7.11
C LEU A 304 -16.80 -36.66 -6.66
N LEU A 305 -15.82 -36.50 -7.56
CA LEU A 305 -14.81 -35.44 -7.50
C LEU A 305 -15.49 -34.06 -7.51
N ALA A 306 -15.21 -33.23 -6.49
CA ALA A 306 -15.66 -31.85 -6.37
C ALA A 306 -15.00 -30.93 -7.44
N PRO A 307 -15.66 -29.87 -7.95
CA PRO A 307 -15.82 -28.64 -7.15
C PRO A 307 -17.07 -27.80 -7.48
N ALA A 308 -17.98 -27.63 -6.52
CA ALA A 308 -19.04 -26.62 -6.59
C ALA A 308 -19.33 -26.03 -5.21
N PHE A 309 -18.39 -25.29 -4.62
CA PHE A 309 -18.69 -24.39 -3.50
C PHE A 309 -18.35 -22.96 -3.90
N SER A 310 -19.41 -22.21 -4.19
CA SER A 310 -19.39 -20.84 -4.71
C SER A 310 -19.02 -19.80 -3.64
N SER A 311 -18.38 -18.73 -4.10
CA SER A 311 -17.86 -17.60 -3.32
C SER A 311 -18.90 -16.70 -2.62
N SER A 312 -20.21 -16.97 -2.71
CA SER A 312 -21.27 -16.07 -2.23
C SER A 312 -21.52 -16.10 -0.71
N VAL A 313 -20.98 -17.08 0.02
CA VAL A 313 -21.20 -17.27 1.48
C VAL A 313 -20.48 -16.21 2.36
N ARG A 314 -19.72 -15.30 1.74
CA ARG A 314 -18.65 -14.53 2.40
C ARG A 314 -19.09 -13.38 3.29
N VAL A 315 -20.09 -12.62 2.87
CA VAL A 315 -20.64 -11.53 3.70
C VAL A 315 -21.61 -12.11 4.71
N ASN A 316 -22.31 -13.19 4.32
CA ASN A 316 -23.24 -13.93 5.16
C ASN A 316 -22.58 -14.42 6.47
N SER A 317 -21.31 -14.82 6.44
CA SER A 317 -20.62 -15.24 7.67
C SER A 317 -20.08 -14.08 8.53
N MET A 318 -19.93 -12.85 7.99
CA MET A 318 -19.26 -11.74 8.67
C MET A 318 -20.00 -11.15 9.86
N ARG A 319 -21.32 -11.01 9.79
CA ARG A 319 -22.09 -10.47 10.92
C ARG A 319 -22.66 -11.55 11.82
N LEU A 320 -23.16 -12.66 11.29
CA LEU A 320 -23.70 -13.76 12.10
C LEU A 320 -22.68 -14.28 13.12
N ARG A 321 -21.42 -14.50 12.72
CA ARG A 321 -20.36 -14.92 13.65
C ARG A 321 -19.71 -13.75 14.39
N GLY A 322 -19.60 -12.56 13.80
CA GLY A 322 -19.08 -11.38 14.49
C GLY A 322 -19.95 -10.97 15.67
N SER A 323 -21.27 -10.91 15.47
CA SER A 323 -22.28 -10.67 16.50
C SER A 323 -22.48 -11.87 17.42
N ALA A 324 -22.21 -13.12 17.04
CA ALA A 324 -22.26 -14.25 17.98
C ALA A 324 -20.97 -14.44 18.81
N SER A 325 -19.82 -13.93 18.34
CA SER A 325 -18.51 -14.12 19.00
C SER A 325 -17.88 -12.86 19.61
N GLY A 326 -18.46 -11.68 19.38
CA GLY A 326 -17.99 -10.40 19.92
C GLY A 326 -16.66 -9.91 19.36
N LYS A 327 -16.17 -10.51 18.26
CA LYS A 327 -14.82 -10.21 17.75
C LYS A 327 -14.75 -8.88 16.98
N PRO A 328 -13.63 -8.14 17.09
CA PRO A 328 -13.37 -6.97 16.26
C PRO A 328 -13.37 -7.32 14.76
N ARG A 329 -13.88 -6.39 13.92
CA ARG A 329 -14.07 -6.58 12.47
C ARG A 329 -12.83 -7.09 11.73
N LEU A 330 -11.62 -6.62 12.09
CA LEU A 330 -10.37 -7.09 11.49
C LEU A 330 -10.09 -8.56 11.82
N ARG A 331 -10.20 -8.95 13.09
CA ARG A 331 -9.87 -10.30 13.55
C ARG A 331 -10.80 -11.35 12.94
N PHE A 332 -12.08 -10.99 12.78
CA PHE A 332 -13.06 -11.85 12.13
C PHE A 332 -12.84 -11.96 10.60
N PHE A 333 -12.46 -10.85 9.95
CA PHE A 333 -12.12 -10.89 8.52
C PHE A 333 -10.98 -11.87 8.24
N PHE A 334 -9.93 -11.86 9.06
CA PHE A 334 -8.84 -12.83 8.97
C PHE A 334 -9.32 -14.28 9.16
N GLU A 335 -10.30 -14.52 10.02
CA GLU A 335 -10.86 -15.86 10.24
C GLU A 335 -11.64 -16.37 9.01
N VAL A 336 -12.45 -15.52 8.38
CA VAL A 336 -13.13 -15.87 7.10
C VAL A 336 -12.11 -16.13 6.00
N VAL A 337 -11.04 -15.34 5.95
CA VAL A 337 -9.92 -15.54 5.02
C VAL A 337 -9.29 -16.92 5.23
N VAL A 338 -8.95 -17.28 6.48
CA VAL A 338 -8.38 -18.59 6.84
C VAL A 338 -9.33 -19.74 6.48
N LEU A 339 -10.64 -19.59 6.70
CA LEU A 339 -11.64 -20.60 6.36
C LEU A 339 -11.77 -20.82 4.83
N LEU A 340 -11.65 -19.75 4.04
CA LEU A 340 -11.68 -19.86 2.58
C LEU A 340 -10.37 -20.45 2.04
N ASP A 341 -9.24 -20.07 2.62
CA ASP A 341 -7.94 -20.62 2.24
C ASP A 341 -7.88 -22.13 2.56
N SER A 342 -8.37 -22.56 3.74
CA SER A 342 -8.45 -23.97 4.12
C SER A 342 -9.43 -24.79 3.27
N GLY A 343 -10.62 -24.25 2.95
CA GLY A 343 -11.60 -24.91 2.06
C GLY A 343 -11.11 -25.09 0.62
N SER A 344 -10.17 -24.26 0.16
CA SER A 344 -9.52 -24.42 -1.16
C SER A 344 -8.36 -25.43 -1.16
N CYS A 345 -7.77 -25.72 0.01
CA CYS A 345 -6.76 -26.77 0.17
C CYS A 345 -7.39 -28.17 0.28
N SER A 346 -8.57 -28.30 0.91
CA SER A 346 -9.22 -29.59 1.11
C SER A 346 -9.72 -30.26 -0.17
N SER A 347 -9.83 -29.53 -1.30
CA SER A 347 -10.19 -30.11 -2.60
C SER A 347 -9.04 -30.84 -3.30
N ARG A 348 -7.83 -30.88 -2.74
CA ARG A 348 -6.66 -31.53 -3.37
C ARG A 348 -5.74 -32.36 -2.47
N SER A 349 -6.01 -32.50 -1.17
CA SER A 349 -5.13 -33.28 -0.28
C SER A 349 -5.81 -34.52 0.32
N SER A 350 -5.87 -35.61 -0.44
CA SER A 350 -5.89 -36.95 0.12
C SER A 350 -4.44 -37.40 0.37
N LYS A 351 -3.82 -36.89 1.44
CA LYS A 351 -2.63 -37.48 2.09
C LYS A 351 -2.43 -36.78 3.43
N ALA A 352 -2.76 -37.49 4.49
CA ALA A 352 -2.45 -37.09 5.85
C ALA A 352 -0.94 -37.27 6.07
N THR A 353 -0.25 -36.19 6.45
CA THR A 353 1.05 -36.30 7.12
C THR A 353 1.13 -35.21 8.19
N SER A 354 1.34 -35.65 9.42
CA SER A 354 1.56 -34.83 10.60
C SER A 354 2.78 -33.92 10.40
N ILE A 355 2.60 -32.61 10.49
CA ILE A 355 3.72 -31.65 10.56
C ILE A 355 3.91 -31.25 12.02
N SER A 356 5.00 -31.73 12.60
CA SER A 356 5.50 -31.31 13.91
C SER A 356 6.12 -29.91 13.84
N THR A 357 5.91 -29.14 14.89
CA THR A 357 6.45 -27.79 15.08
C THR A 357 7.92 -27.84 15.49
N SER A 358 8.86 -27.86 14.54
CA SER A 358 10.29 -27.65 14.89
C SER A 358 11.19 -27.03 13.80
N SER A 359 10.73 -26.76 12.59
CA SER A 359 11.63 -26.40 11.47
C SER A 359 11.93 -24.91 11.26
N ASN A 360 11.49 -24.01 12.15
CA ASN A 360 11.61 -22.54 11.93
C ASN A 360 12.87 -21.87 12.53
N ARG A 361 13.86 -22.62 13.03
CA ARG A 361 15.08 -22.01 13.64
C ARG A 361 16.36 -22.03 12.78
N ALA A 362 16.42 -22.80 11.70
CA ALA A 362 17.71 -23.06 11.03
C ALA A 362 18.09 -22.08 9.89
N ILE A 363 17.20 -21.17 9.48
CA ILE A 363 17.45 -20.30 8.29
C ILE A 363 18.03 -18.92 8.69
N TRP A 364 18.13 -18.59 9.98
CA TRP A 364 18.47 -17.23 10.45
C TRP A 364 19.95 -16.96 10.73
N ASN A 365 20.82 -17.98 10.78
CA ASN A 365 22.23 -17.79 11.18
C ASN A 365 23.21 -17.51 10.01
N GLY A 366 22.81 -17.75 8.75
CA GLY A 366 23.70 -17.61 7.59
C GLY A 366 23.85 -16.17 7.04
N SER A 367 22.90 -15.28 7.34
CA SER A 367 22.84 -13.95 6.71
C SER A 367 23.50 -12.82 7.53
N PHE A 368 23.88 -13.08 8.79
CA PHE A 368 24.51 -12.07 9.66
C PHE A 368 26.03 -11.94 9.46
N SER A 369 26.72 -12.98 8.98
CA SER A 369 28.18 -12.97 8.79
C SER A 369 28.63 -12.10 7.60
N LEU A 370 27.83 -12.06 6.53
CA LEU A 370 28.09 -11.23 5.34
C LEU A 370 27.86 -9.73 5.57
N LEU A 371 26.95 -9.36 6.48
CA LEU A 371 26.65 -7.96 6.81
C LEU A 371 27.74 -7.35 7.71
N ALA A 372 28.35 -8.15 8.59
CA ALA A 372 29.46 -7.72 9.45
C ALA A 372 30.78 -7.48 8.69
N ALA A 373 31.01 -8.21 7.58
CA ALA A 373 32.20 -8.06 6.75
C ALA A 373 32.20 -6.74 5.94
N ASN A 374 31.03 -6.32 5.43
CA ASN A 374 30.90 -5.08 4.65
C ASN A 374 30.99 -3.81 5.51
N LEU A 375 30.60 -3.85 6.78
CA LEU A 375 30.67 -2.71 7.69
C LEU A 375 32.11 -2.36 8.12
N ARG A 376 33.03 -3.33 8.18
CA ARG A 376 34.46 -3.07 8.49
C ARG A 376 35.23 -2.41 7.35
N SER A 377 34.83 -2.65 6.10
CA SER A 377 35.45 -2.06 4.90
C SER A 377 35.10 -0.57 4.72
N ILE A 378 33.91 -0.16 5.17
CA ILE A 378 33.44 1.23 5.04
C ILE A 378 33.99 2.12 6.17
N ALA A 379 34.19 1.57 7.37
CA ALA A 379 34.71 2.32 8.51
C ALA A 379 36.20 2.72 8.37
N SER A 380 37.00 1.99 7.58
CA SER A 380 38.43 2.28 7.40
C SER A 380 38.74 3.39 6.38
N ARG A 381 37.75 3.86 5.61
CA ARG A 381 37.94 4.86 4.54
C ARG A 381 37.54 6.30 4.89
N ASN A 382 36.95 6.55 6.06
CA ASN A 382 36.46 7.89 6.45
C ASN A 382 37.29 8.63 7.52
N CYS A 383 38.52 8.17 7.82
CA CYS A 383 39.44 8.88 8.72
C CYS A 383 40.27 9.97 8.01
N TYR A 384 39.64 10.87 7.24
CA TYR A 384 40.29 12.10 6.75
C TYR A 384 39.24 13.20 6.49
N SER A 385 38.62 13.74 7.53
CA SER A 385 38.12 15.14 7.52
C SER A 385 37.74 15.56 8.95
N ARG A 386 38.70 16.14 9.67
CA ARG A 386 38.48 16.67 11.03
C ARG A 386 38.87 18.14 11.20
N SER A 387 38.94 18.92 10.12
CA SER A 387 39.52 20.28 10.16
C SER A 387 38.62 21.45 9.72
N LEU A 388 37.30 21.30 9.56
CA LEU A 388 36.47 22.41 9.05
C LEU A 388 35.16 22.69 9.83
N ILE A 389 35.23 22.68 11.16
CA ILE A 389 34.17 23.24 12.01
C ILE A 389 34.80 24.17 13.06
N ARG A 390 35.39 25.27 12.60
CA ARG A 390 35.64 26.49 13.38
C ARG A 390 35.68 27.68 12.41
N ARG A 391 34.49 28.22 12.11
CA ARG A 391 34.18 29.61 11.64
C ARG A 391 32.93 29.57 10.78
N CYS A 392 31.78 29.78 11.42
CA CYS A 392 30.61 30.54 10.98
C CYS A 392 29.65 30.62 12.17
#